data_AF-D4JFU2-F1
#
_entry.id   AF-D4JFU2-F1
#
_cell.length_a   1.000
_cell.length_b   1.000
_cell.length_c   1.000
_cell.angle_alpha   90.00
_cell.angle_beta   90.00
_cell.angle_gamma   90.00
#
_symmetry.space_group_name_H-M   'P 1'
#
loop_
_entity.id
_entity.type
_entity.pdbx_description
1 polymer ?
#
loop_
_entity_poly.entity_id
_entity_poly.type
_entity_poly.pdbx_seq_one_letter_code
_entity_poly.pdbx_strand_id
1 'polypeptide(L)' 'MLEVSGLGVCMINGSDDTKAVADDITLKSNNEDGVGDYLRTHFLDKLQ' A
#
# COMPACT_ATOMS: atom_id res chain seq x y z
N MET A 1 12.96 3.63 -3.74
CA MET A 1 12.28 2.32 -3.71
C MET A 1 10.88 2.44 -4.29
N LEU A 2 9.99 3.28 -3.76
CA LEU A 2 8.63 3.48 -4.29
C LEU A 2 8.63 3.96 -5.76
N GLU A 3 9.28 5.09 -6.06
CA GLU A 3 9.31 5.69 -7.40
C GLU A 3 9.92 4.83 -8.52
N VAL A 4 10.72 3.83 -8.16
CA VAL A 4 11.38 2.92 -9.13
C VAL A 4 10.72 1.54 -9.18
N SER A 5 9.75 1.28 -8.31
CA SER A 5 8.98 0.05 -8.33
C SER A 5 7.92 0.12 -9.43
N GLY A 6 7.51 -1.02 -9.98
CA GLY A 6 6.35 -1.04 -10.88
C GLY A 6 5.04 -0.66 -10.17
N LEU A 7 5.00 -0.77 -8.84
CA LEU A 7 3.94 -0.28 -7.98
C LEU A 7 4.51 0.02 -6.58
N GLY A 8 4.64 1.29 -6.24
CA GLY A 8 5.02 1.76 -4.92
C GLY A 8 3.79 2.05 -4.05
N VAL A 9 3.67 1.35 -2.91
CA VAL A 9 2.54 1.54 -1.98
C VAL A 9 3.03 2.08 -0.64
N CYS A 10 2.45 3.18 -0.16
CA CYS A 10 2.72 3.71 1.16
C CYS A 10 1.64 3.28 2.16
N MET A 11 2.01 3.07 3.42
CA MET A 11 1.03 2.83 4.49
C MET A 11 0.26 4.12 4.83
N ILE A 12 -1.01 4.02 5.25
CA ILE A 12 -1.81 5.20 5.64
C ILE A 12 -1.15 6.05 6.75
N ASN A 13 -0.37 5.41 7.62
CA ASN A 13 0.38 6.06 8.69
C ASN A 13 1.86 6.28 8.34
N GLY A 14 2.22 6.20 7.05
CA GLY A 14 3.51 6.64 6.54
C GLY A 14 3.67 8.17 6.57
N SER A 15 4.91 8.65 6.40
CA SER A 15 5.18 10.08 6.33
C SER A 15 4.57 10.72 5.07
N ASP A 16 4.31 12.02 5.14
CA ASP A 16 3.73 12.77 4.02
C ASP A 16 4.64 12.74 2.79
N ASP A 17 5.96 12.88 2.98
CA ASP A 17 6.94 12.77 1.91
C ASP A 17 6.91 11.38 1.23
N THR A 18 6.70 10.31 2.01
CA THR A 18 6.63 8.95 1.47
C THR A 18 5.34 8.73 0.69
N LYS A 19 4.22 9.28 1.19
CA LYS A 19 2.93 9.23 0.50
C LYS A 19 2.95 10.03 -0.81
N ALA A 20 3.65 11.16 -0.82
CA ALA A 20 3.76 12.02 -2.00
C ALA A 20 4.44 11.34 -3.20
N VAL A 21 5.29 10.33 -2.95
CA VAL A 21 6.02 9.59 -3.97
C VAL A 21 5.51 8.16 -4.19
N ALA A 22 4.37 7.80 -3.60
CA ALA A 22 3.74 6.49 -3.77
C ALA A 22 2.67 6.53 -4.85
N ASP A 23 2.50 5.42 -5.58
CA ASP A 23 1.44 5.26 -6.56
C ASP A 23 0.08 5.01 -5.89
N ASP A 24 0.09 4.38 -4.71
CA ASP A 24 -1.11 4.12 -3.92
C ASP A 24 -0.82 4.17 -2.41
N ILE A 25 -1.87 4.31 -1.62
CA ILE A 25 -1.83 4.38 -0.15
C ILE A 25 -2.77 3.32 0.42
N THR A 26 -2.29 2.51 1.37
CA THR A 26 -3.16 1.55 2.06
C THR A 26 -4.30 2.26 2.80
N LEU A 27 -5.43 1.58 3.00
CA LEU A 27 -6.54 2.12 3.80
C LEU A 27 -6.36 1.91 5.31
N LYS A 28 -5.48 0.99 5.69
CA LYS A 28 -5.24 0.56 7.07
C LYS A 28 -3.78 0.77 7.44
N SER A 29 -3.53 1.05 8.72
CA SER A 29 -2.18 1.20 9.24
C SER A 29 -1.46 -0.13 9.41
N ASN A 30 -0.18 -0.07 9.76
CA ASN A 30 0.59 -1.27 10.10
C ASN A 30 0.05 -1.98 11.36
N ASN A 31 -0.69 -1.26 12.23
CA ASN A 31 -1.33 -1.84 13.42
C ASN A 31 -2.69 -2.50 13.11
N GLU A 32 -3.11 -2.46 11.84
CA GLU A 32 -4.42 -2.93 11.35
C GLU A 32 -4.26 -3.84 10.12
N ASP A 33 -3.12 -4.52 10.00
CA ASP A 33 -2.80 -5.44 8.89
C ASP A 33 -2.83 -4.81 7.49
N GLY A 34 -2.49 -3.53 7.35
CA GLY A 34 -2.70 -2.81 6.09
C GLY A 34 -2.01 -3.39 4.85
N VAL A 35 -0.87 -4.07 4.98
CA VAL A 35 -0.26 -4.81 3.86
C VAL A 35 -1.13 -6.00 3.45
N GLY A 36 -1.59 -6.79 4.42
CA GLY A 36 -2.43 -7.98 4.15
C GLY A 36 -3.78 -7.60 3.57
N ASP A 37 -4.38 -6.52 4.07
CA ASP A 37 -5.63 -5.95 3.55
C ASP A 37 -5.46 -5.48 2.09
N TYR A 38 -4.39 -4.74 1.81
CA TYR A 38 -4.08 -4.23 0.47
C TYR A 38 -3.89 -5.38 -0.53
N LEU A 39 -3.11 -6.40 -0.17
CA LEU A 39 -2.87 -7.55 -1.05
C LEU A 39 -4.15 -8.33 -1.37
N ARG A 40 -5.02 -8.57 -0.38
CA ARG A 40 -6.30 -9.25 -0.58
C ARG A 40 -7.21 -8.50 -1.56
N THR A 41 -7.47 -7.24 -1.24
CA THR A 41 -8.41 -6.39 -2.00
C THR A 41 -7.95 -6.06 -3.41
N HIS A 42 -6.62 -5.98 -3.64
CA HIS A 42 -6.08 -5.57 -4.93
C HIS A 42 -5.68 -6.73 -5.83
N PHE A 43 -5.27 -7.88 -5.27
CA PHE A 43 -4.69 -8.99 -6.03
C PHE A 43 -5.30 -10.35 -5.70
N LEU A 44 -5.29 -10.77 -4.43
CA LEU A 44 -5.53 -12.17 -4.09
C LEU A 44 -7.01 -12.57 -4.23
N ASP A 45 -7.94 -11.72 -3.81
CA ASP A 45 -9.37 -12.02 -3.86
C ASP A 45 -9.93 -11.97 -5.29
N LYS A 46 -9.18 -11.38 -6.23
CA LYS A 46 -9.51 -11.33 -7.67
C LYS A 46 -9.06 -12.57 -8.44
N LEU A 47 -8.31 -13.47 -7.81
CA LEU A 47 -7.81 -14.72 -8.41
C LEU A 47 -8.72 -15.93 -8.13
N GLN A 48 -9.87 -15.71 -7.49
CA GLN A 48 -10.90 -16.71 -7.21
C GLN A 48 -12.00 -16.69 -8.27
#